data_AF-A0A8B9EP18-F1
#
_entry.id   AF-A0A8B9EP18-F1
#
_cell.length_a   1.000
_cell.length_b   1.000
_cell.length_c   1.000
_cell.angle_alpha   90.00
_cell.angle_beta   90.00
_cell.angle_gamma   90.00
#
_symmetry.space_group_name_H-M   'P 1'
#
loop_
_entity.id
_entity.type
_entity.pdbx_description
1 polymer ?
#
loop_
_entity_poly.entity_id
_entity_poly.type
_entity_poly.pdbx_seq_one_letter_code
_entity_poly.pdbx_strand_id
1 'polypeptide(L)'
;MKLNERGRRRCQKPCPSEERPGCPAGRGGPAAGTGAAPRRPEAGLLALLHNTSQLDAGGPAGAGHGSHSFITCYYTTTSYPTPPSARCQPRFLLSGDPKVPVLYEVERTRTGKSFSVRSVKAIQHGKPIFICQASFQLSQQSPMRHQFTMPTVPPPEELLTQEELIEKFLQNPNLAEKYRRHLNKIQAEDVPIDIKPVNPPDIFSTEQQEPKQLFWVRARGYIGDTDMKVHCCVAAYISDYAFLGTALLPHRQYNVKFMVSLDHSMWFHAPFRADHWMLYECESPWAGGCRGLVHGRLWRRDGVLAVTCAQEGVIRVEQKPIQSKL
;
A
#
# COMPACT_ATOMS: atom_id res chain seq x y z
N MET A 1 10.35 -24.37 51.81
CA MET A 1 9.60 -24.64 53.06
C MET A 1 10.24 -23.83 54.19
N LYS A 2 9.42 -23.07 54.96
CA LYS A 2 9.75 -22.17 56.12
C LYS A 2 10.57 -20.91 55.76
N LEU A 3 10.12 -19.64 55.77
CA LEU A 3 9.11 -18.79 56.46
C LEU A 3 9.48 -18.26 57.87
N ASN A 4 9.34 -16.92 58.00
CA ASN A 4 9.35 -15.98 59.15
C ASN A 4 10.73 -15.50 59.67
N GLU A 5 10.95 -14.22 60.04
CA GLU A 5 10.12 -13.21 60.76
C GLU A 5 10.36 -11.75 60.27
N ARG A 6 9.31 -10.97 59.96
CA ARG A 6 8.67 -9.85 60.73
C ARG A 6 9.52 -8.59 61.02
N GLY A 7 9.14 -7.48 60.37
CA GLY A 7 9.30 -6.11 60.86
C GLY A 7 8.14 -5.23 60.35
N ARG A 8 7.21 -4.85 61.24
CA ARG A 8 6.03 -3.99 60.99
C ARG A 8 6.40 -2.51 61.13
N ARG A 9 5.82 -1.62 60.30
CA ARG A 9 5.20 -0.35 60.76
C ARG A 9 4.00 0.03 59.87
N ARG A 10 2.85 0.23 60.52
CA ARG A 10 1.62 0.88 60.03
C ARG A 10 1.70 2.37 60.39
N CYS A 11 1.07 3.24 59.60
CA CYS A 11 0.41 4.44 60.09
C CYS A 11 -0.90 4.64 59.31
N GLN A 12 -1.97 5.00 60.04
CA GLN A 12 -3.35 5.18 59.58
C GLN A 12 -3.80 6.62 59.91
N LYS A 13 -4.48 7.26 58.94
CA LYS A 13 -5.66 8.18 59.05
C LYS A 13 -5.51 9.61 59.64
N PRO A 14 -6.49 10.54 59.47
CA PRO A 14 -7.45 10.82 58.36
C PRO A 14 -7.69 12.35 58.04
N CYS A 15 -8.64 12.64 57.13
CA CYS A 15 -9.12 13.95 56.57
C CYS A 15 -9.65 15.02 57.58
N PRO A 16 -10.06 16.23 57.12
CA PRO A 16 -11.46 16.44 56.69
C PRO A 16 -11.71 17.40 55.49
N SER A 17 -12.99 17.46 55.14
CA SER A 17 -13.75 18.09 54.03
C SER A 17 -14.27 19.51 54.30
N GLU A 18 -14.62 20.29 53.25
CA GLU A 18 -15.64 21.37 53.21
C GLU A 18 -15.82 21.82 51.73
N GLU A 19 -16.95 21.57 51.06
CA GLU A 19 -18.20 22.36 50.90
C GLU A 19 -18.17 23.54 49.87
N ARG A 20 -19.17 23.54 48.96
CA ARG A 20 -19.55 24.51 47.87
C ARG A 20 -20.36 25.70 48.47
N PRO A 21 -20.78 26.82 47.78
CA PRO A 21 -21.24 26.97 46.37
C PRO A 21 -21.06 28.36 45.67
N GLY A 22 -21.53 28.49 44.41
CA GLY A 22 -21.85 29.81 43.82
C GLY A 22 -21.79 29.93 42.28
N CYS A 23 -22.94 29.91 41.60
CA CYS A 23 -23.13 30.45 40.24
C CYS A 23 -23.39 31.97 40.30
N PRO A 24 -23.14 32.71 39.19
CA PRO A 24 -24.28 33.37 38.55
C PRO A 24 -24.28 33.25 37.02
N ALA A 25 -25.47 33.44 36.46
CA ALA A 25 -25.83 33.28 35.06
C ALA A 25 -25.53 34.51 34.18
N GLY A 26 -25.19 34.26 32.91
CA GLY A 26 -25.86 34.89 31.76
C GLY A 26 -25.19 36.08 31.04
N ARG A 27 -24.92 35.85 29.74
CA ARG A 27 -24.85 36.73 28.53
C ARG A 27 -23.57 36.37 27.76
N GLY A 28 -23.55 35.86 26.53
CA GLY A 28 -24.41 36.05 25.36
C GLY A 28 -23.57 36.66 24.23
N GLY A 29 -22.95 35.84 23.37
CA GLY A 29 -22.09 36.26 22.24
C GLY A 29 -21.62 35.07 21.38
N PRO A 30 -21.37 35.25 20.07
CA PRO A 30 -21.92 34.40 19.02
C PRO A 30 -21.14 33.12 18.70
N ALA A 31 -21.86 32.18 18.07
CA ALA A 31 -21.45 30.83 17.71
C ALA A 31 -20.17 30.80 16.86
N ALA A 32 -19.11 30.20 17.43
CA ALA A 32 -17.97 29.70 16.68
C ALA A 32 -18.39 28.45 15.91
N GLY A 33 -18.13 28.47 14.60
CA GLY A 33 -18.42 27.38 13.67
C GLY A 33 -17.87 26.04 14.16
N THR A 34 -18.66 25.00 13.91
CA THR A 34 -18.37 23.60 14.19
C THR A 34 -16.99 23.22 13.65
N GLY A 35 -15.99 23.20 14.53
CA GLY A 35 -14.71 22.54 14.27
C GLY A 35 -14.97 21.06 14.03
N ALA A 36 -14.70 20.61 12.80
CA ALA A 36 -14.75 19.20 12.47
C ALA A 36 -13.79 18.45 13.40
N ALA A 37 -14.34 17.54 14.21
CA ALA A 37 -13.55 16.65 15.05
C ALA A 37 -12.54 15.88 14.18
N PRO A 38 -11.30 15.66 14.65
CA PRO A 38 -10.32 14.90 13.90
C PRO A 38 -10.87 13.49 13.65
N ARG A 39 -11.02 13.12 12.37
CA ARG A 39 -11.46 11.77 11.97
C ARG A 39 -10.44 10.76 12.52
N ARG A 40 -10.94 9.73 13.22
CA ARG A 40 -10.09 8.66 13.79
C ARG A 40 -9.28 7.97 12.66
N PRO A 41 -7.99 7.66 12.85
CA PRO A 41 -7.15 6.97 11.85
C PRO A 41 -7.77 5.64 11.36
N GLU A 42 -8.52 4.97 12.23
CA GLU A 42 -9.21 3.70 11.96
C GLU A 42 -10.23 3.80 10.82
N ALA A 43 -10.86 4.97 10.60
CA ALA A 43 -11.84 5.15 9.53
C ALA A 43 -11.20 5.18 8.13
N GLY A 44 -9.97 5.71 8.01
CA GLY A 44 -9.22 5.71 6.75
C GLY A 44 -8.67 4.33 6.40
N LEU A 45 -8.18 3.59 7.41
CA LEU A 45 -7.71 2.22 7.24
C LEU A 45 -8.85 1.25 6.91
N LEU A 46 -10.00 1.38 7.59
CA LEU A 46 -11.19 0.62 7.25
C LEU A 46 -11.70 0.97 5.86
N ALA A 47 -11.64 2.24 5.42
CA ALA A 47 -12.00 2.59 4.04
C ALA A 47 -11.04 1.97 3.01
N LEU A 48 -9.73 1.98 3.27
CA LEU A 48 -8.74 1.30 2.42
C LEU A 48 -9.01 -0.21 2.35
N LEU A 49 -9.20 -0.87 3.49
CA LEU A 49 -9.52 -2.30 3.59
C LEU A 49 -10.88 -2.63 2.93
N HIS A 50 -11.90 -1.81 3.13
CA HIS A 50 -13.25 -2.04 2.64
C HIS A 50 -13.43 -1.74 1.14
N ASN A 51 -12.64 -0.84 0.54
CA ASN A 51 -12.64 -0.61 -0.92
C ASN A 51 -11.83 -1.69 -1.67
N THR A 52 -10.80 -2.26 -1.06
CA THR A 52 -10.01 -3.31 -1.72
C THR A 52 -10.75 -4.62 -1.96
N SER A 53 -11.85 -4.89 -1.27
CA SER A 53 -12.74 -6.03 -1.59
C SER A 53 -13.72 -5.74 -2.73
N GLN A 54 -13.87 -4.49 -3.17
CA GLN A 54 -14.81 -4.12 -4.25
C GLN A 54 -14.15 -3.87 -5.61
N LEU A 55 -12.83 -3.70 -5.68
CA LEU A 55 -12.11 -3.31 -6.89
C LEU A 55 -11.85 -4.45 -7.91
N ASP A 56 -12.32 -5.68 -7.65
CA ASP A 56 -12.06 -6.85 -8.51
C ASP A 56 -12.94 -6.95 -9.78
N ALA A 57 -13.79 -5.96 -10.07
CA ALA A 57 -14.65 -5.98 -11.26
C ALA A 57 -14.11 -5.16 -12.46
N GLY A 58 -12.91 -4.59 -12.38
CA GLY A 58 -12.48 -3.68 -13.45
C GLY A 58 -11.01 -3.28 -13.59
N GLY A 59 -10.21 -3.35 -12.53
CA GLY A 59 -8.78 -3.05 -12.58
C GLY A 59 -7.93 -4.24 -13.07
N PRO A 60 -6.63 -4.05 -13.31
CA PRO A 60 -5.71 -5.16 -13.58
C PRO A 60 -5.81 -6.19 -12.44
N ALA A 61 -6.24 -7.40 -12.78
CA ALA A 61 -6.55 -8.47 -11.84
C ALA A 61 -5.33 -8.79 -10.94
N GLY A 62 -5.48 -8.60 -9.63
CA GLY A 62 -4.49 -9.05 -8.64
C GLY A 62 -4.21 -8.09 -7.47
N ALA A 63 -4.34 -6.78 -7.67
CA ALA A 63 -3.83 -5.77 -6.70
C ALA A 63 -4.54 -5.74 -5.33
N GLY A 64 -5.79 -6.21 -5.25
CA GLY A 64 -6.62 -6.11 -4.03
C GLY A 64 -6.38 -7.19 -2.97
N HIS A 65 -5.90 -8.37 -3.36
CA HIS A 65 -5.83 -9.54 -2.47
C HIS A 65 -4.47 -9.69 -1.74
N GLY A 66 -3.37 -9.31 -2.40
CA GLY A 66 -2.02 -9.47 -1.84
C GLY A 66 -1.71 -8.44 -0.77
N SER A 67 -2.18 -7.21 -1.02
CA SER A 67 -2.12 -6.07 -0.11
C SER A 67 -2.87 -6.34 1.19
N HIS A 68 -4.14 -6.77 1.13
CA HIS A 68 -4.92 -7.21 2.29
C HIS A 68 -4.22 -8.26 3.15
N SER A 69 -3.59 -9.24 2.50
CA SER A 69 -2.95 -10.35 3.18
C SER A 69 -1.66 -9.92 3.89
N PHE A 70 -0.90 -8.99 3.30
CA PHE A 70 0.23 -8.34 3.96
C PHE A 70 -0.23 -7.52 5.18
N ILE A 71 -1.35 -6.79 5.04
CA ILE A 71 -1.92 -5.98 6.13
C ILE A 71 -2.26 -6.87 7.32
N THR A 72 -3.02 -7.94 7.10
CA THR A 72 -3.38 -8.87 8.19
C THR A 72 -2.16 -9.59 8.76
N CYS A 73 -1.17 -9.97 7.92
CA CYS A 73 0.14 -10.47 8.36
C CYS A 73 0.83 -9.54 9.36
N TYR A 74 0.87 -8.25 9.06
CA TYR A 74 1.63 -7.27 9.82
C TYR A 74 0.93 -6.89 11.13
N TYR A 75 -0.40 -6.74 11.10
CA TYR A 75 -1.21 -6.38 12.27
C TYR A 75 -1.34 -7.50 13.30
N THR A 76 -1.45 -8.75 12.87
CA THR A 76 -1.69 -9.90 13.77
C THR A 76 -0.43 -10.40 14.47
N THR A 77 0.75 -9.90 14.11
CA THR A 77 2.03 -10.54 14.48
C THR A 77 2.93 -9.75 15.43
N THR A 78 2.62 -8.49 15.73
CA THR A 78 3.48 -7.62 16.53
C THR A 78 2.73 -6.96 17.69
N SER A 79 3.02 -7.38 18.92
CA SER A 79 2.61 -6.70 20.17
C SER A 79 3.47 -5.48 20.53
N TYR A 80 4.46 -5.12 19.69
CA TYR A 80 5.39 -4.01 19.92
C TYR A 80 5.34 -2.99 18.78
N PRO A 81 5.59 -1.70 19.06
CA PRO A 81 5.65 -0.64 18.06
C PRO A 81 7.05 -0.60 17.42
N THR A 82 7.34 -1.43 16.42
CA THR A 82 8.50 -1.19 15.53
C THR A 82 8.29 -1.89 14.20
N PRO A 83 8.72 -1.29 13.07
CA PRO A 83 9.93 -1.85 12.44
C PRO A 83 10.81 -0.81 11.72
N PRO A 84 12.10 -1.08 11.52
CA PRO A 84 12.83 -0.52 10.38
C PRO A 84 13.00 -1.55 9.26
N SER A 85 12.97 -2.85 9.56
CA SER A 85 13.27 -3.91 8.61
C SER A 85 12.34 -5.11 8.72
N ALA A 86 11.55 -5.30 7.67
CA ALA A 86 10.72 -6.47 7.47
C ALA A 86 10.85 -6.99 6.04
N ARG A 87 10.53 -8.26 5.87
CA ARG A 87 10.48 -8.95 4.57
C ARG A 87 9.16 -9.72 4.49
N CYS A 88 8.40 -9.62 3.39
CA CYS A 88 7.33 -10.59 3.07
C CYS A 88 7.58 -11.17 1.69
N GLN A 89 7.20 -12.44 1.53
CA GLN A 89 7.23 -13.19 0.28
C GLN A 89 5.88 -13.87 0.09
N PRO A 90 4.89 -13.16 -0.45
CA PRO A 90 3.58 -13.68 -0.78
C PRO A 90 3.62 -14.49 -2.07
N ARG A 91 2.73 -15.48 -2.15
CA ARG A 91 2.41 -16.24 -3.37
C ARG A 91 0.90 -16.32 -3.52
N PHE A 92 0.44 -16.00 -4.72
CA PHE A 92 -0.97 -16.06 -5.11
C PHE A 92 -1.25 -17.44 -5.70
N LEU A 93 -2.14 -18.20 -5.05
CA LEU A 93 -2.43 -19.58 -5.42
C LEU A 93 -3.71 -19.68 -6.25
N LEU A 94 -4.74 -18.94 -5.85
CA LEU A 94 -6.06 -18.93 -6.46
C LEU A 94 -6.60 -17.50 -6.45
N SER A 95 -7.47 -17.18 -7.41
CA SER A 95 -8.26 -15.95 -7.36
C SER A 95 -9.20 -16.00 -6.15
N GLY A 96 -9.28 -14.91 -5.39
CA GLY A 96 -10.25 -14.79 -4.31
C GLY A 96 -11.62 -14.34 -4.80
N ASP A 97 -12.64 -14.62 -4.00
CA ASP A 97 -14.01 -14.14 -4.21
C ASP A 97 -14.23 -12.84 -3.40
N PRO A 98 -14.45 -11.69 -4.05
CA PRO A 98 -14.64 -10.41 -3.37
C PRO A 98 -15.89 -10.36 -2.47
N LYS A 99 -16.85 -11.25 -2.69
CA LYS A 99 -18.11 -11.30 -1.92
C LYS A 99 -17.97 -12.10 -0.62
N VAL A 100 -16.84 -12.79 -0.42
CA VAL A 100 -16.64 -13.72 0.68
C VAL A 100 -15.51 -13.20 1.58
N PRO A 101 -15.72 -13.11 2.90
CA PRO A 101 -14.65 -12.74 3.82
C PRO A 101 -13.44 -13.70 3.72
N VAL A 102 -12.24 -13.15 3.87
CA VAL A 102 -11.00 -13.93 3.88
C VAL A 102 -10.63 -14.30 5.32
N LEU A 103 -10.43 -15.59 5.59
CA LEU A 103 -9.89 -16.06 6.86
C LEU A 103 -8.35 -16.04 6.81
N TYR A 104 -7.71 -15.42 7.78
CA TYR A 104 -6.25 -15.41 7.88
C TYR A 104 -5.77 -16.29 9.02
N GLU A 105 -5.11 -17.40 8.69
CA GLU A 105 -4.44 -18.27 9.64
C GLU A 105 -2.99 -17.87 9.78
N VAL A 106 -2.57 -17.56 11.01
CA VAL A 106 -1.23 -17.06 11.31
C VAL A 106 -0.49 -18.06 12.19
N GLU A 107 0.57 -18.62 11.66
CA GLU A 107 1.48 -19.52 12.35
C GLU A 107 2.72 -18.77 12.86
N ARG A 108 3.05 -18.96 14.14
CA ARG A 108 4.28 -18.43 14.73
C ARG A 108 5.46 -19.34 14.46
N THR A 109 5.96 -19.33 13.22
CA THR A 109 7.06 -20.18 12.76
C THR A 109 8.32 -20.08 13.64
N ARG A 110 8.72 -18.86 14.04
CA ARG A 110 9.87 -18.66 14.93
C ARG A 110 9.75 -17.36 15.72
N THR A 111 10.16 -17.39 16.99
CA THR A 111 10.38 -16.17 17.79
C THR A 111 11.77 -16.26 18.42
N GLY A 112 12.72 -15.53 17.85
CA GLY A 112 14.10 -15.44 18.36
C GLY A 112 14.34 -14.14 19.13
N LYS A 113 15.59 -13.93 19.55
CA LYS A 113 16.01 -12.71 20.28
C LYS A 113 15.88 -11.43 19.46
N SER A 114 16.33 -11.47 18.19
CA SER A 114 16.33 -10.29 17.31
C SER A 114 15.37 -10.40 16.13
N PHE A 115 14.98 -11.62 15.75
CA PHE A 115 14.13 -11.89 14.60
C PHE A 115 12.90 -12.72 14.98
N SER A 116 11.77 -12.39 14.38
CA SER A 116 10.54 -13.17 14.44
C SER A 116 10.07 -13.50 13.03
N VAL A 117 9.64 -14.75 12.81
CA VAL A 117 9.11 -15.22 11.53
C VAL A 117 7.69 -15.71 11.73
N ARG A 118 6.82 -15.38 10.78
CA ARG A 118 5.40 -15.71 10.76
C ARG A 118 5.05 -16.25 9.39
N SER A 119 4.26 -17.31 9.35
CA SER A 119 3.68 -17.84 8.13
C SER A 119 2.19 -17.57 8.17
N VAL A 120 1.63 -17.06 7.07
CA VAL A 120 0.21 -16.71 6.98
C VAL A 120 -0.41 -17.36 5.77
N LYS A 121 -1.59 -17.94 5.98
CA LYS A 121 -2.45 -18.47 4.93
C LYS A 121 -3.73 -17.67 4.91
N ALA A 122 -4.09 -17.16 3.74
CA ALA A 122 -5.40 -16.59 3.49
C ALA A 122 -6.30 -17.68 2.91
N ILE A 123 -7.48 -17.89 3.48
CA ILE A 123 -8.36 -19.01 3.19
C ILE A 123 -9.75 -18.47 2.83
N GLN A 124 -10.28 -18.97 1.71
CA GLN A 124 -11.68 -18.80 1.31
C GLN A 124 -12.22 -20.16 0.87
N HIS A 125 -13.50 -20.44 1.15
CA HIS A 125 -14.13 -21.72 0.82
C HIS A 125 -13.32 -22.95 1.28
N GLY A 126 -12.64 -22.84 2.42
CA GLY A 126 -11.77 -23.90 2.96
C GLY A 126 -10.48 -24.18 2.18
N LYS A 127 -10.13 -23.33 1.20
CA LYS A 127 -8.92 -23.46 0.37
C LYS A 127 -7.99 -22.27 0.57
N PRO A 128 -6.66 -22.49 0.66
CA PRO A 128 -5.71 -21.40 0.71
C PRO A 128 -5.67 -20.70 -0.67
N ILE A 129 -5.98 -19.39 -0.68
CA ILE A 129 -5.91 -18.55 -1.88
C ILE A 129 -4.57 -17.80 -1.96
N PHE A 130 -3.92 -17.60 -0.82
CA PHE A 130 -2.66 -16.87 -0.70
C PHE A 130 -1.84 -17.41 0.48
N ILE A 131 -0.53 -17.36 0.36
CA ILE A 131 0.41 -17.64 1.45
C ILE A 131 1.50 -16.57 1.50
N CYS A 132 1.88 -16.07 2.68
CA CYS A 132 3.08 -15.23 2.87
C CYS A 132 3.90 -15.74 4.05
N GLN A 133 5.22 -15.61 3.93
CA GLN A 133 6.11 -15.60 5.09
C GLN A 133 6.60 -14.19 5.35
N ALA A 134 6.40 -13.72 6.57
CA ALA A 134 6.85 -12.42 7.03
C ALA A 134 7.95 -12.57 8.10
N SER A 135 9.04 -11.83 7.93
CA SER A 135 10.14 -11.75 8.90
C SER A 135 10.26 -10.32 9.43
N PHE A 136 10.45 -10.20 10.74
CA PHE A 136 10.52 -8.95 11.48
C PHE A 136 11.80 -8.92 12.29
N GLN A 137 12.45 -7.77 12.34
CA GLN A 137 13.66 -7.57 13.14
C GLN A 137 13.48 -6.41 14.12
N LEU A 138 14.08 -6.56 15.31
CA LEU A 138 14.25 -5.43 16.24
C LEU A 138 15.14 -4.35 15.63
N SER A 139 14.83 -3.09 15.91
CA SER A 139 15.69 -1.97 15.50
C SER A 139 17.05 -2.05 16.21
N GLN A 140 18.12 -1.94 15.44
CA GLN A 140 19.50 -2.02 15.93
C GLN A 140 20.38 -1.03 15.15
N GLN A 141 21.33 -0.40 15.83
CA GLN A 141 22.30 0.49 15.19
C GLN A 141 23.38 -0.33 14.47
N SER A 142 23.85 0.18 13.33
CA SER A 142 24.92 -0.43 12.54
C SER A 142 25.76 0.65 11.85
N PRO A 143 27.10 0.51 11.82
CA PRO A 143 27.97 1.41 11.05
C PRO A 143 27.89 1.15 9.53
N MET A 144 27.42 -0.02 9.09
CA MET A 144 27.31 -0.35 7.67
C MET A 144 26.05 0.27 7.07
N ARG A 145 26.22 1.26 6.19
CA ARG A 145 25.12 1.94 5.51
C ARG A 145 25.50 2.30 4.08
N HIS A 146 24.66 1.89 3.13
CA HIS A 146 24.67 2.36 1.75
C HIS A 146 23.27 2.19 1.17
N GLN A 147 22.99 2.90 0.09
CA GLN A 147 21.80 2.72 -0.74
C GLN A 147 22.14 3.21 -2.16
N PHE A 148 21.27 2.92 -3.12
CA PHE A 148 21.32 3.60 -4.41
C PHE A 148 20.95 5.08 -4.25
N THR A 149 21.27 5.87 -5.27
CA THR A 149 20.88 7.28 -5.37
C THR A 149 19.49 7.38 -5.98
N MET A 150 18.59 8.17 -5.38
CA MET A 150 17.27 8.43 -5.96
C MET A 150 17.42 9.11 -7.34
N PRO A 151 16.68 8.67 -8.37
CA PRO A 151 16.72 9.31 -9.68
C PRO A 151 16.20 10.76 -9.61
N THR A 152 16.77 11.64 -10.44
CA THR A 152 16.31 13.02 -10.56
C THR A 152 15.07 13.08 -11.43
N VAL A 153 13.97 13.59 -10.87
CA VAL A 153 12.67 13.74 -11.55
C VAL A 153 12.02 15.06 -11.12
N PRO A 154 11.09 15.62 -11.92
CA PRO A 154 10.27 16.74 -11.50
C PRO A 154 9.56 16.46 -10.16
N PRO A 155 9.42 17.47 -9.30
CA PRO A 155 8.69 17.34 -8.05
C PRO A 155 7.20 17.08 -8.31
N PRO A 156 6.47 16.47 -7.35
CA PRO A 156 5.07 16.12 -7.53
C PRO A 156 4.17 17.35 -7.75
N GLU A 157 4.58 18.55 -7.34
CA GLU A 157 3.82 19.78 -7.55
C GLU A 157 3.77 20.23 -9.02
N GLU A 158 4.74 19.81 -9.85
CA GLU A 158 4.81 20.15 -11.28
C GLU A 158 4.08 19.13 -12.18
N LEU A 159 3.63 18.02 -11.60
CA LEU A 159 3.04 16.90 -12.33
C LEU A 159 1.52 16.86 -12.14
N LEU A 160 0.82 16.42 -13.19
CA LEU A 160 -0.61 16.15 -13.13
C LEU A 160 -0.88 14.82 -12.42
N THR A 161 -1.99 14.75 -11.69
CA THR A 161 -2.49 13.47 -11.20
C THR A 161 -2.99 12.59 -12.34
N GLN A 162 -3.07 11.29 -12.09
CA GLN A 162 -3.67 10.35 -13.03
C GLN A 162 -5.11 10.73 -13.36
N GLU A 163 -5.88 11.23 -12.39
CA GLU A 163 -7.24 11.73 -12.63
C GLU A 163 -7.25 12.95 -13.56
N GLU A 164 -6.39 13.94 -13.30
CA GLU A 164 -6.26 15.14 -14.15
C GLU A 164 -5.82 14.79 -15.59
N LEU A 165 -4.94 13.80 -15.72
CA LEU A 165 -4.54 13.27 -17.03
C LEU A 165 -5.73 12.60 -17.75
N ILE A 166 -6.51 11.77 -17.05
CA ILE A 166 -7.70 11.12 -17.61
C ILE A 166 -8.71 12.17 -18.08
N GLU A 167 -8.97 13.19 -17.27
CA GLU A 167 -9.86 14.30 -17.64
C GLU A 167 -9.39 15.02 -18.89
N LYS A 168 -8.08 15.31 -18.97
CA LYS A 168 -7.47 15.93 -20.16
C LYS A 168 -7.66 15.06 -21.41
N PHE A 169 -7.53 13.73 -21.30
CA PHE A 169 -7.78 12.83 -22.42
C PHE A 169 -9.27 12.76 -22.81
N LEU A 170 -10.18 12.78 -21.84
CA LEU A 170 -11.63 12.79 -22.08
C LEU A 170 -12.13 14.07 -22.75
N GLN A 171 -11.40 15.18 -22.64
CA GLN A 171 -11.67 16.42 -23.36
C GLN A 171 -11.32 16.36 -24.85
N ASN A 172 -10.54 15.36 -25.31
CA ASN A 172 -10.20 15.21 -26.71
C ASN A 172 -11.43 14.73 -27.52
N PRO A 173 -11.93 15.52 -28.48
CA PRO A 173 -13.12 15.17 -29.27
C PRO A 173 -12.88 13.99 -30.22
N ASN A 174 -11.64 13.70 -30.59
CA ASN A 174 -11.27 12.59 -31.48
C ASN A 174 -11.05 11.28 -30.73
N LEU A 175 -11.35 11.24 -29.44
CA LEU A 175 -11.18 10.04 -28.63
C LEU A 175 -12.17 8.94 -29.07
N ALA A 176 -11.64 7.80 -29.50
CA ALA A 176 -12.49 6.66 -29.86
C ALA A 176 -13.36 6.22 -28.67
N GLU A 177 -14.65 5.98 -28.93
CA GLU A 177 -15.67 5.69 -27.92
C GLU A 177 -15.31 4.53 -26.98
N LYS A 178 -14.64 3.50 -27.50
CA LYS A 178 -14.12 2.39 -26.70
C LYS A 178 -13.17 2.87 -25.60
N TYR A 179 -12.26 3.79 -25.93
CA TYR A 179 -11.32 4.35 -24.97
C TYR A 179 -12.00 5.31 -24.02
N ARG A 180 -12.96 6.11 -24.50
CA ARG A 180 -13.79 6.99 -23.65
C ARG A 180 -14.50 6.21 -22.55
N ARG A 181 -15.15 5.10 -22.89
CA ARG A 181 -15.79 4.20 -21.90
C ARG A 181 -14.79 3.64 -20.89
N HIS A 182 -13.61 3.24 -21.35
CA HIS A 182 -12.58 2.71 -20.48
C HIS A 182 -12.08 3.76 -19.48
N LEU A 183 -11.79 4.99 -19.95
CA LEU A 183 -11.34 6.09 -19.11
C LEU A 183 -12.42 6.55 -18.11
N ASN A 184 -13.68 6.62 -18.53
CA ASN A 184 -14.80 6.92 -17.62
C ASN A 184 -14.93 5.87 -16.52
N LYS A 185 -14.68 4.58 -16.84
CA LYS A 185 -14.69 3.52 -15.84
C LYS A 185 -13.60 3.73 -14.79
N ILE A 186 -12.37 4.02 -15.23
CA ILE A 186 -11.25 4.29 -14.32
C ILE A 186 -11.53 5.54 -13.47
N GLN A 187 -12.07 6.61 -14.06
CA GLN A 187 -12.40 7.84 -13.34
C GLN A 187 -13.47 7.62 -12.25
N ALA A 188 -14.38 6.68 -12.45
CA ALA A 188 -15.41 6.34 -11.48
C ALA A 188 -14.90 5.46 -10.32
N GLU A 189 -13.68 4.93 -10.40
CA GLU A 189 -13.07 4.15 -9.32
C GLU A 189 -12.55 5.08 -8.22
N ASP A 190 -13.09 4.92 -6.99
CA ASP A 190 -12.58 5.65 -5.83
C ASP A 190 -11.33 4.95 -5.28
N VAL A 191 -10.18 5.39 -5.76
CA VAL A 191 -8.87 4.86 -5.38
C VAL A 191 -8.33 5.69 -4.20
N PRO A 192 -7.96 5.07 -3.06
CA PRO A 192 -7.52 5.80 -1.86
C PRO A 192 -6.06 6.29 -1.92
N ILE A 193 -5.46 6.35 -3.11
CA ILE A 193 -4.08 6.79 -3.34
C ILE A 193 -4.06 7.83 -4.46
N ASP A 194 -3.20 8.84 -4.32
CA ASP A 194 -2.88 9.76 -5.41
C ASP A 194 -1.69 9.21 -6.20
N ILE A 195 -1.76 9.30 -7.52
CA ILE A 195 -0.69 8.89 -8.44
C ILE A 195 -0.39 10.05 -9.39
N LYS A 196 0.89 10.43 -9.50
CA LYS A 196 1.39 11.43 -10.46
C LYS A 196 2.52 10.84 -11.31
N PRO A 197 2.24 10.40 -12.54
CA PRO A 197 3.26 9.89 -13.45
C PRO A 197 4.30 10.96 -13.79
N VAL A 198 5.59 10.60 -13.78
CA VAL A 198 6.69 11.53 -14.11
C VAL A 198 6.75 11.81 -15.61
N ASN A 199 6.62 10.77 -16.42
CA ASN A 199 6.59 10.85 -17.89
C ASN A 199 5.44 9.97 -18.39
N PRO A 200 4.18 10.42 -18.26
CA PRO A 200 3.04 9.61 -18.67
C PRO A 200 3.14 9.28 -20.16
N PRO A 201 3.08 8.00 -20.54
CA PRO A 201 2.98 7.65 -21.94
C PRO A 201 1.68 8.21 -22.52
N ASP A 202 1.70 8.58 -23.81
CA ASP A 202 0.44 8.75 -24.52
C ASP A 202 -0.30 7.40 -24.49
N ILE A 203 -1.48 7.37 -23.86
CA ILE A 203 -2.29 6.17 -23.69
C ILE A 203 -2.74 5.57 -25.03
N PHE A 204 -2.72 6.35 -26.10
CA PHE A 204 -3.04 5.91 -27.47
C PHE A 204 -1.82 5.48 -28.27
N SER A 205 -0.62 5.79 -27.79
CA SER A 205 0.61 5.42 -28.49
C SER A 205 0.85 3.91 -28.40
N THR A 206 1.12 3.32 -29.56
CA THR A 206 1.63 1.96 -29.70
C THR A 206 3.15 1.90 -29.71
N GLU A 207 3.82 3.03 -29.53
CA GLU A 207 5.28 3.08 -29.50
C GLU A 207 5.81 2.28 -28.30
N GLN A 208 6.84 1.49 -28.58
CA GLN A 208 7.53 0.74 -27.56
C GLN A 208 8.30 1.72 -26.67
N GLN A 209 8.32 1.44 -25.38
CA GLN A 209 9.02 2.25 -24.40
C GLN A 209 10.01 1.40 -23.63
N GLU A 210 10.96 2.07 -23.00
CA GLU A 210 11.81 1.42 -22.02
C GLU A 210 10.94 0.74 -20.95
N PRO A 211 11.34 -0.46 -20.47
CA PRO A 211 10.65 -1.17 -19.39
C PRO A 211 10.87 -0.47 -18.04
N LYS A 212 10.70 0.84 -17.97
CA LYS A 212 10.93 1.67 -16.79
C LYS A 212 9.86 2.75 -16.70
N GLN A 213 9.28 2.91 -15.51
CA GLN A 213 8.36 4.00 -15.22
C GLN A 213 8.61 4.54 -13.81
N LEU A 214 8.38 5.84 -13.66
CA LEU A 214 8.48 6.53 -12.39
C LEU A 214 7.21 7.32 -12.15
N PHE A 215 6.70 7.25 -10.92
CA PHE A 215 5.51 8.00 -10.53
C PHE A 215 5.55 8.32 -9.05
N TRP A 216 5.07 9.51 -8.70
CA TRP A 216 4.86 9.89 -7.31
C TRP A 216 3.57 9.28 -6.80
N VAL A 217 3.61 8.79 -5.57
CA VAL A 217 2.49 8.12 -4.90
C VAL A 217 2.35 8.61 -3.47
N ARG A 218 1.12 8.67 -2.98
CA ARG A 218 0.79 8.78 -1.56
C ARG A 218 -0.63 8.27 -1.29
N ALA A 219 -0.91 7.88 -0.07
CA ALA A 219 -2.28 7.69 0.37
C ALA A 219 -3.02 9.02 0.54
N ARG A 220 -4.32 8.99 0.26
CA ARG A 220 -5.22 10.11 0.53
C ARG A 220 -5.56 10.18 2.01
N GLY A 221 -5.53 11.39 2.55
CA GLY A 221 -5.81 11.64 3.96
C GLY A 221 -4.63 11.36 4.89
N TYR A 222 -4.86 11.58 6.18
CA TYR A 222 -3.84 11.46 7.22
C TYR A 222 -3.90 10.08 7.88
N ILE A 223 -2.77 9.37 7.91
CA ILE A 223 -2.65 8.02 8.48
C ILE A 223 -2.26 8.08 9.97
N GLY A 224 -1.48 9.09 10.38
CA GLY A 224 -0.91 9.18 11.72
C GLY A 224 0.60 9.03 11.73
N ASP A 225 1.28 9.70 12.66
CA ASP A 225 2.74 9.83 12.64
C ASP A 225 3.50 8.63 13.23
N THR A 226 2.85 7.88 14.12
CA THR A 226 3.52 6.91 15.01
C THR A 226 3.31 5.46 14.63
N ASP A 227 2.37 5.16 13.73
CA ASP A 227 2.03 3.79 13.37
C ASP A 227 2.68 3.38 12.04
N MET A 228 3.96 3.02 12.13
CA MET A 228 4.71 2.49 10.99
C MET A 228 4.08 1.21 10.41
N LYS A 229 3.29 0.46 11.19
CA LYS A 229 2.62 -0.74 10.66
C LYS A 229 1.59 -0.35 9.63
N VAL A 230 0.79 0.69 9.90
CA VAL A 230 -0.18 1.21 8.93
C VAL A 230 0.54 1.71 7.67
N HIS A 231 1.66 2.44 7.82
CA HIS A 231 2.41 2.90 6.65
C HIS A 231 3.01 1.75 5.83
N CYS A 232 3.56 0.71 6.46
CA CYS A 232 4.01 -0.51 5.76
C CYS A 232 2.87 -1.20 5.01
N CYS A 233 1.70 -1.28 5.65
CA CYS A 233 0.47 -1.84 5.09
C CYS A 233 0.01 -1.10 3.84
N VAL A 234 -0.02 0.24 3.90
CA VAL A 234 -0.39 1.09 2.78
C VAL A 234 0.68 1.05 1.69
N ALA A 235 1.97 1.01 2.02
CA ALA A 235 3.02 0.82 1.02
C ALA A 235 2.90 -0.53 0.31
N ALA A 236 2.50 -1.59 1.01
CA ALA A 236 2.22 -2.88 0.38
C ALA A 236 1.07 -2.78 -0.63
N TYR A 237 0.00 -2.06 -0.28
CA TYR A 237 -1.08 -1.75 -1.21
C TYR A 237 -0.60 -0.96 -2.45
N ILE A 238 0.11 0.15 -2.24
CA ILE A 238 0.66 0.97 -3.31
C ILE A 238 1.59 0.15 -4.22
N SER A 239 2.41 -0.72 -3.63
CA SER A 239 3.45 -1.44 -4.35
C SER A 239 2.94 -2.44 -5.40
N ASP A 240 1.70 -2.91 -5.29
CA ASP A 240 1.09 -3.88 -6.22
C ASP A 240 0.12 -3.20 -7.23
N TYR A 241 -0.21 -1.91 -7.03
CA TYR A 241 -1.26 -1.23 -7.81
C TYR A 241 -0.90 -1.01 -9.29
N ALA A 242 0.32 -0.56 -9.59
CA ALA A 242 0.76 -0.23 -10.96
C ALA A 242 2.11 -0.86 -11.32
N PHE A 243 2.42 -2.03 -10.75
CA PHE A 243 3.77 -2.58 -10.76
C PHE A 243 4.04 -3.50 -11.94
N LEU A 244 3.28 -4.61 -12.06
CA LEU A 244 3.44 -5.60 -13.14
C LEU A 244 3.27 -4.99 -14.53
N GLY A 245 2.46 -3.93 -14.66
CA GLY A 245 2.26 -3.19 -15.91
C GLY A 245 3.56 -2.62 -16.51
N THR A 246 4.62 -2.46 -15.71
CA THR A 246 5.95 -2.03 -16.20
C THR A 246 6.51 -2.96 -17.28
N ALA A 247 6.25 -4.27 -17.17
CA ALA A 247 6.69 -5.27 -18.14
C ALA A 247 5.97 -5.15 -19.50
N LEU A 248 4.86 -4.43 -19.58
CA LEU A 248 4.09 -4.21 -20.81
C LEU A 248 4.57 -3.00 -21.61
N LEU A 249 5.41 -2.13 -21.03
CA LEU A 249 5.85 -0.88 -21.67
C LEU A 249 6.60 -1.11 -23.00
N PRO A 250 7.48 -2.13 -23.15
CA PRO A 250 8.10 -2.46 -24.44
C PRO A 250 7.16 -3.19 -25.42
N HIS A 251 5.94 -3.51 -25.01
CA HIS A 251 5.05 -4.46 -25.69
C HIS A 251 3.67 -3.85 -26.01
N ARG A 252 3.59 -2.52 -26.17
CA ARG A 252 2.32 -1.79 -26.42
C ARG A 252 1.62 -2.17 -27.72
N GLN A 253 2.28 -2.87 -28.64
CA GLN A 253 1.72 -3.43 -29.86
C GLN A 253 0.82 -4.67 -29.62
N TYR A 254 0.78 -5.21 -28.40
CA TYR A 254 -0.06 -6.35 -28.07
C TYR A 254 -1.28 -5.96 -27.23
N ASN A 255 -2.33 -6.77 -27.33
CA ASN A 255 -3.49 -6.73 -26.44
C ASN A 255 -3.29 -7.73 -25.31
N VAL A 256 -3.39 -7.29 -24.06
CA VAL A 256 -3.37 -8.18 -22.90
C VAL A 256 -4.67 -8.98 -22.84
N LYS A 257 -4.55 -10.30 -22.78
CA LYS A 257 -5.69 -11.22 -22.64
C LYS A 257 -5.85 -11.75 -21.23
N PHE A 258 -4.74 -11.97 -20.56
CA PHE A 258 -4.72 -12.46 -19.20
C PHE A 258 -3.47 -11.95 -18.51
N MET A 259 -3.65 -11.38 -17.32
CA MET A 259 -2.55 -10.89 -16.50
C MET A 259 -2.91 -11.10 -15.03
N VAL A 260 -1.99 -11.70 -14.27
CA VAL A 260 -2.16 -11.95 -12.83
C VAL A 260 -0.80 -12.05 -12.14
N SER A 261 -0.72 -11.55 -10.91
CA SER A 261 0.46 -11.68 -10.05
C SER A 261 0.67 -13.14 -9.62
N LEU A 262 1.93 -13.61 -9.61
CA LEU A 262 2.32 -14.93 -9.08
C LEU A 262 2.88 -14.81 -7.66
N ASP A 263 3.74 -13.83 -7.45
CA ASP A 263 4.33 -13.48 -6.15
C ASP A 263 4.48 -11.96 -6.00
N HIS A 264 4.93 -11.48 -4.84
CA HIS A 264 5.25 -10.06 -4.61
C HIS A 264 6.14 -9.81 -3.38
N SER A 265 7.45 -9.87 -3.51
CA SER A 265 8.35 -9.67 -2.38
C SER A 265 8.58 -8.20 -2.04
N MET A 266 8.63 -7.88 -0.74
CA MET A 266 8.94 -6.53 -0.25
C MET A 266 10.01 -6.55 0.83
N TRP A 267 10.86 -5.53 0.85
CA TRP A 267 11.89 -5.26 1.84
C TRP A 267 11.78 -3.83 2.34
N PHE A 268 11.54 -3.66 3.63
CA PHE A 268 11.50 -2.36 4.28
C PHE A 268 12.89 -2.07 4.85
N HIS A 269 13.42 -0.87 4.60
CA HIS A 269 14.81 -0.50 4.95
C HIS A 269 14.89 0.67 5.91
N ALA A 270 13.92 1.58 5.83
CA ALA A 270 13.88 2.80 6.63
C ALA A 270 12.43 3.19 6.98
N PRO A 271 12.22 3.91 8.09
CA PRO A 271 10.93 4.55 8.38
C PRO A 271 10.51 5.53 7.28
N PHE A 272 9.21 5.58 6.98
CA PHE A 272 8.61 6.50 6.02
C PHE A 272 7.15 6.78 6.37
N ARG A 273 6.56 7.72 5.63
CA ARG A 273 5.15 8.08 5.72
C ARG A 273 4.48 7.84 4.38
N ALA A 274 3.56 6.88 4.35
CA ALA A 274 2.81 6.53 3.14
C ALA A 274 1.79 7.60 2.71
N ASP A 275 1.43 8.53 3.60
CA ASP A 275 0.60 9.71 3.33
C ASP A 275 1.43 10.93 2.89
N HIS A 276 2.75 10.80 2.82
CA HIS A 276 3.64 11.76 2.15
C HIS A 276 3.95 11.29 0.73
N TRP A 277 4.29 12.23 -0.15
CA TRP A 277 4.78 11.89 -1.49
C TRP A 277 6.04 11.02 -1.43
N MET A 278 5.95 9.85 -2.03
CA MET A 278 7.05 8.92 -2.26
C MET A 278 7.21 8.71 -3.76
N LEU A 279 8.44 8.63 -4.24
CA LEU A 279 8.71 8.30 -5.64
C LEU A 279 8.76 6.78 -5.77
N TYR A 280 7.89 6.20 -6.59
CA TYR A 280 7.97 4.79 -6.96
C TYR A 280 8.70 4.67 -8.28
N GLU A 281 9.90 4.09 -8.24
CA GLU A 281 10.69 3.72 -9.42
C GLU A 281 10.47 2.24 -9.72
N CYS A 282 9.90 1.93 -10.88
CA CYS A 282 9.64 0.57 -11.34
C CYS A 282 10.41 0.27 -12.62
N GLU A 283 11.00 -0.92 -12.71
CA GLU A 283 11.68 -1.43 -13.90
C GLU A 283 11.35 -2.91 -14.14
N SER A 284 11.36 -3.35 -15.40
CA SER A 284 11.17 -4.74 -15.80
C SER A 284 12.45 -5.27 -16.47
N PRO A 285 13.35 -5.95 -15.74
CA PRO A 285 14.57 -6.49 -16.32
C PRO A 285 14.33 -7.63 -17.32
N TRP A 286 13.17 -8.30 -17.28
CA TRP A 286 12.91 -9.45 -18.13
C TRP A 286 11.40 -9.71 -18.33
N ALA A 287 11.03 -10.09 -19.56
CA ALA A 287 9.73 -10.67 -19.88
C ALA A 287 9.88 -11.77 -20.94
N GLY A 288 9.16 -12.88 -20.78
CA GLY A 288 9.24 -14.03 -21.65
C GLY A 288 8.45 -15.22 -21.13
N GLY A 289 8.16 -16.21 -21.98
CA GLY A 289 7.45 -17.43 -21.56
C GLY A 289 6.09 -17.17 -20.90
N CYS A 290 5.36 -16.17 -21.38
CA CYS A 290 4.11 -15.66 -20.79
C CYS A 290 4.25 -15.12 -19.35
N ARG A 291 5.42 -14.61 -18.97
CA ARG A 291 5.69 -13.99 -17.66
C ARG A 291 6.44 -12.68 -17.80
N GLY A 292 6.37 -11.84 -16.77
CA GLY A 292 7.17 -10.64 -16.62
C GLY A 292 7.68 -10.51 -15.20
N LEU A 293 8.95 -10.14 -15.05
CA LEU A 293 9.60 -9.82 -13.77
C LEU A 293 9.74 -8.30 -13.64
N VAL A 294 9.30 -7.76 -12.51
CA VAL A 294 9.43 -6.33 -12.19
C VAL A 294 10.14 -6.11 -10.86
N HIS A 295 10.94 -5.05 -10.79
CA HIS A 295 11.62 -4.56 -9.59
C HIS A 295 11.21 -3.12 -9.28
N GLY A 296 11.01 -2.83 -8.00
CA GLY A 296 10.47 -1.57 -7.53
C GLY A 296 11.30 -0.98 -6.40
N ARG A 297 11.38 0.35 -6.34
CA ARG A 297 12.01 1.10 -5.25
C ARG A 297 11.13 2.27 -4.86
N LEU A 298 10.69 2.30 -3.60
CA LEU A 298 9.96 3.43 -3.02
C LEU A 298 10.93 4.33 -2.26
N TRP A 299 11.05 5.55 -2.76
CA TRP A 299 11.93 6.57 -2.24
C TRP A 299 11.13 7.61 -1.47
N ARG A 300 11.64 8.04 -0.32
CA ARG A 300 11.17 9.26 0.32
C ARG A 300 11.61 10.46 -0.50
N ARG A 301 10.88 11.59 -0.38
CA ARG A 301 11.20 12.84 -1.06
C ARG A 301 12.63 13.37 -0.79
N ASP A 302 13.22 13.03 0.37
CA ASP A 302 14.59 13.38 0.73
C ASP A 302 15.66 12.42 0.18
N GLY A 303 15.28 11.49 -0.70
CA GLY A 303 16.20 10.56 -1.36
C GLY A 303 16.49 9.27 -0.59
N VAL A 304 15.91 9.06 0.60
CA VAL A 304 16.07 7.82 1.36
C VAL A 304 15.31 6.67 0.71
N LEU A 305 15.98 5.55 0.45
CA LEU A 305 15.33 4.33 -0.05
C LEU A 305 14.57 3.65 1.10
N ALA A 306 13.24 3.74 1.07
CA ALA A 306 12.41 3.22 2.15
C ALA A 306 12.04 1.75 1.94
N VAL A 307 11.69 1.37 0.71
CA VAL A 307 11.22 0.03 0.37
C VAL A 307 11.78 -0.43 -0.97
N THR A 308 12.11 -1.72 -1.08
CA THR A 308 12.36 -2.40 -2.36
C THR A 308 11.32 -3.48 -2.57
N CYS A 309 10.90 -3.68 -3.82
CA CYS A 309 9.87 -4.63 -4.23
C CYS A 309 10.36 -5.48 -5.40
N ALA A 310 9.85 -6.71 -5.52
CA ALA A 310 10.04 -7.57 -6.69
C ALA A 310 8.81 -8.45 -6.91
N GLN A 311 8.36 -8.61 -8.15
CA GLN A 311 7.16 -9.39 -8.48
C GLN A 311 7.31 -10.06 -9.84
N GLU A 312 6.94 -11.33 -9.92
CA GLU A 312 6.68 -12.01 -11.18
C GLU A 312 5.16 -12.16 -11.39
N GLY A 313 4.72 -12.01 -12.62
CA GLY A 313 3.32 -12.23 -12.99
C GLY A 313 3.19 -12.96 -14.32
N VAL A 314 2.06 -13.64 -14.51
CA VAL A 314 1.67 -14.18 -15.81
C VAL A 314 1.20 -13.03 -16.67
N ILE A 315 1.69 -12.98 -17.90
CA ILE A 315 1.29 -12.01 -18.93
C ILE A 315 1.06 -12.78 -20.22
N ARG A 316 -0.21 -12.91 -20.63
CA ARG A 316 -0.60 -13.51 -21.92
C ARG A 316 -1.19 -12.43 -22.81
N VAL A 317 -0.67 -12.37 -24.02
CA VAL A 317 -0.99 -11.32 -24.97
C VAL A 317 -1.34 -11.91 -26.34
N GLU A 318 -2.07 -11.14 -27.12
CA GLU A 318 -2.32 -11.38 -28.55
C GLU A 318 -1.89 -10.17 -29.36
N GLN A 319 -1.54 -10.38 -30.63
CA GLN A 319 -1.17 -9.30 -31.53
C GLN A 319 -2.37 -8.35 -31.71
N LYS A 320 -2.13 -7.03 -31.69
CA LYS A 320 -3.17 -6.08 -32.10
C LYS A 320 -3.48 -6.33 -33.58
N PRO A 321 -4.77 -6.30 -33.99
CA PRO A 321 -5.12 -6.35 -35.40
C PRO A 321 -4.38 -5.21 -36.11
N ILE A 322 -3.63 -5.53 -37.16
CA ILE A 322 -3.07 -4.49 -38.02
C ILE A 322 -4.27 -3.81 -38.67
N GLN A 323 -4.48 -2.51 -38.38
CA GLN A 323 -5.40 -1.73 -39.19
C GLN A 323 -4.79 -1.65 -40.59
N SER A 324 -5.29 -2.51 -41.48
CA SER A 324 -5.06 -2.42 -42.91
C SER A 324 -5.40 -1.00 -43.34
N LYS A 325 -4.39 -0.23 -43.75
CA LYS A 325 -4.59 0.98 -44.55
C LYS A 325 -4.94 0.53 -45.97
N LEU A 326 -6.18 0.10 -46.19
CA LEU A 326 -6.82 -0.09 -47.48
C LEU A 326 -8.30 0.24 -47.30
#